data_AF-A0A9P9TQQ2-F1
#
_entry.id   AF-A0A9P9TQQ2-F1
#
_cell.length_a   1.000
_cell.length_b   1.000
_cell.length_c   1.000
_cell.angle_alpha   90.00
_cell.angle_beta   90.00
_cell.angle_gamma   90.00
#
_symmetry.space_group_name_H-M   'P 1'
#
loop_
_entity.id
_entity.type
_entity.pdbx_description
1 polymer ?
#
loop_
_entity_poly.entity_id
_entity_poly.type
_entity_poly.pdbx_seq_one_letter_code
_entity_poly.pdbx_strand_id
1 'polypeptide(L)' 'MQSASVACLQTLKDHSDTVQSVRSSHDSTQLASASSDKTIKIWDTSSGACLQTLTGYND' A
#
# COMPACT_ATOMS: atom_id res chain seq x y z
N MET A 1 -1.55 -27.87 -15.94
CA MET A 1 -1.44 -27.21 -14.62
C MET A 1 -0.75 -25.87 -14.88
N GLN A 2 -1.46 -24.74 -14.76
CA GLN A 2 -0.83 -23.43 -15.00
C GLN A 2 0.21 -23.19 -13.90
N SER A 3 1.46 -22.94 -14.30
CA SER A 3 2.52 -22.53 -13.41
C SER A 3 2.21 -21.13 -12.92
N ALA A 4 1.90 -20.96 -11.64
CA ALA A 4 1.79 -19.64 -11.03
C ALA A 4 3.17 -18.98 -11.10
N SER A 5 3.32 -17.95 -11.92
CA SER A 5 4.55 -17.18 -11.99
C SER A 5 4.67 -16.35 -10.71
N VAL A 6 5.68 -16.60 -9.89
CA VAL A 6 5.95 -15.84 -8.67
C VAL A 6 6.76 -14.61 -9.05
N ALA A 7 6.12 -13.68 -9.74
CA ALA A 7 6.71 -12.41 -10.15
C ALA A 7 6.12 -11.28 -9.32
N CYS A 8 6.95 -10.28 -8.98
CA CYS A 8 6.45 -9.03 -8.41
C CYS A 8 5.52 -8.38 -9.43
N LEU A 9 4.23 -8.29 -9.11
CA LEU A 9 3.23 -7.68 -9.99
C LEU A 9 3.34 -6.16 -9.96
N GLN A 10 3.65 -5.58 -8.79
CA GLN A 10 3.65 -4.15 -8.60
C GLN A 10 4.48 -3.74 -7.38
N THR A 11 5.06 -2.54 -7.43
CA THR A 11 5.72 -1.90 -6.30
C THR A 11 5.08 -0.55 -6.04
N LEU A 12 4.56 -0.36 -4.83
CA LEU A 12 3.96 0.90 -4.38
C LEU A 12 5.06 1.77 -3.77
N LYS A 13 5.42 2.86 -4.44
CA LYS A 13 6.51 3.75 -4.02
C LYS A 13 5.92 5.12 -3.71
N ASP A 14 5.90 5.49 -2.43
CA ASP A 14 5.53 6.85 -2.02
C ASP A 14 5.82 7.12 -0.53
N HIS A 15 5.91 6.07 0.29
CA HIS A 15 6.38 6.21 1.66
C HIS A 15 7.85 6.66 1.70
N SER A 16 8.14 7.67 2.51
CA SER A 16 9.50 8.25 2.65
C SER A 16 10.31 7.61 3.79
N ASP A 17 9.70 6.68 4.52
CA ASP A 17 10.32 5.90 5.58
C ASP A 17 9.75 4.47 5.60
N THR A 18 10.17 3.69 6.58
CA THR A 18 9.85 2.28 6.77
C THR A 18 8.35 2.07 6.91
N VAL A 19 7.79 1.24 6.02
CA VAL A 19 6.42 0.74 6.15
C VAL A 19 6.38 -0.25 7.31
N GLN A 20 5.62 0.09 8.35
CA GLN A 20 5.51 -0.70 9.58
C GLN A 20 4.36 -1.71 9.51
N SER A 21 3.32 -1.43 8.72
CA SER A 21 2.15 -2.30 8.64
C SER A 21 1.44 -2.18 7.29
N VAL A 22 0.86 -3.29 6.84
CA VAL A 22 0.05 -3.37 5.63
C VAL A 22 -1.22 -4.19 5.89
N ARG A 23 -2.35 -3.74 5.34
CA ARG A 23 -3.64 -4.45 5.43
C ARG A 23 -4.41 -4.31 4.13
N SER A 24 -4.93 -5.39 3.59
CA SER A 24 -5.86 -5.37 2.46
C SER A 24 -7.31 -5.21 2.93
N SER A 25 -8.14 -4.59 2.10
CA SER A 25 -9.59 -4.65 2.23
C SER A 25 -10.09 -6.08 1.95
N HIS A 26 -11.29 -6.40 2.46
CA HIS A 26 -11.89 -7.73 2.30
C HIS A 26 -12.20 -8.05 0.83
N ASP A 27 -12.59 -7.04 0.06
CA ASP A 27 -12.83 -7.14 -1.38
C ASP A 27 -11.54 -7.11 -2.22
N SER A 28 -10.37 -6.99 -1.57
CA SER A 28 -9.05 -6.89 -2.20
C SER A 28 -8.91 -5.75 -3.22
N THR A 29 -9.81 -4.77 -3.23
CA THR A 29 -9.73 -3.60 -4.13
C THR A 29 -8.80 -2.52 -3.58
N GLN A 30 -8.66 -2.48 -2.25
CA GLN A 30 -7.84 -1.50 -1.56
C GLN A 30 -6.78 -2.14 -0.68
N LEU A 31 -5.65 -1.46 -0.57
CA LEU A 31 -4.58 -1.76 0.38
C LEU A 31 -4.35 -0.51 1.24
N ALA A 32 -4.16 -0.70 2.55
CA ALA A 32 -3.67 0.33 3.45
C ALA A 32 -2.24 0.00 3.87
N SER A 33 -1.37 1.00 3.88
CA SER A 33 -0.02 0.91 4.43
C SER A 33 0.23 2.04 5.42
N ALA A 34 0.87 1.72 6.55
CA ALA A 34 1.25 2.68 7.58
C ALA A 34 2.78 2.74 7.67
N SER A 35 3.34 3.94 7.78
CA SER A 35 4.78 4.18 7.72
C SER A 35 5.27 5.08 8.86
N SER A 36 6.56 4.95 9.19
CA SER A 36 7.27 5.84 10.10
C SER A 36 7.33 7.29 9.62
N ASP A 37 7.02 7.56 8.34
CA ASP A 37 6.86 8.91 7.77
C ASP A 37 5.62 9.67 8.29
N LYS A 38 4.94 9.12 9.30
CA LYS A 38 3.72 9.67 9.92
C LYS A 38 2.52 9.71 8.98
N THR A 39 2.53 8.89 7.92
CA THR A 39 1.41 8.75 6.98
C THR A 39 0.85 7.34 6.94
N ILE A 40 -0.45 7.28 6.66
CA ILE A 40 -1.15 6.07 6.22
C ILE A 40 -1.57 6.32 4.77
N LYS A 41 -1.20 5.44 3.85
CA LYS A 41 -1.59 5.53 2.45
C LYS A 41 -2.60 4.43 2.11
N ILE A 42 -3.63 4.82 1.36
CA ILE A 42 -4.62 3.90 0.79
C ILE A 42 -4.35 3.79 -0.71
N TRP A 43 -4.32 2.57 -1.21
CA TRP A 43 -3.95 2.25 -2.58
C TRP A 43 -5.05 1.46 -3.25
N ASP A 44 -5.23 1.71 -4.54
CA ASP A 44 -5.97 0.82 -5.42
C ASP A 44 -5.07 -0.35 -5.82
N THR A 45 -5.50 -1.59 -5.57
CA THR A 45 -4.67 -2.78 -5.80
C THR A 45 -4.51 -3.12 -7.27
N SER A 46 -5.45 -2.70 -8.12
CA SER A 46 -5.46 -2.98 -9.56
C SER A 46 -4.48 -2.08 -10.33
N SER A 47 -4.49 -0.78 -10.01
CA SER A 47 -3.69 0.24 -10.70
C SER A 47 -2.42 0.63 -9.95
N GLY A 48 -2.36 0.38 -8.64
CA GLY A 48 -1.28 0.86 -7.78
C GLY A 48 -1.32 2.33 -7.45
N ALA A 49 -2.40 3.02 -7.82
CA ALA A 49 -2.56 4.42 -7.52
C ALA A 49 -2.72 4.63 -6.01
N CYS A 50 -2.00 5.61 -5.45
CA CYS A 50 -2.27 6.11 -4.11
C CYS A 50 -3.58 6.91 -4.16
N LEU A 51 -4.66 6.33 -3.63
CA LEU A 51 -5.97 6.96 -3.57
C LEU A 51 -6.02 8.04 -2.51
N GLN A 52 -5.36 7.82 -1.38
CA GLN A 52 -5.42 8.74 -0.25
C GLN A 52 -4.15 8.68 0.59
N THR A 53 -3.71 9.83 1.07
CA THR A 53 -2.67 9.94 2.10
C THR A 53 -3.29 10.59 3.33
N LEU A 54 -3.30 9.85 4.43
CA LEU A 54 -3.74 10.28 5.74
C LEU A 54 -2.51 10.65 6.55
N THR A 55 -2.37 11.91 6.95
CA THR A 55 -1.29 12.38 7.82
C THR A 55 -1.75 12.34 9.27
N GLY A 56 -1.01 11.62 10.11
CA GLY A 56 -1.39 11.39 11.50
C GLY A 56 -1.00 12.54 12.44
N TYR A 57 0.11 13.22 12.18
CA TYR A 57 0.64 14.25 13.09
C TYR A 57 1.49 15.28 12.33
N ASN A 58 1.05 16.55 12.32
CA ASN A 58 1.98 17.66 12.45
C ASN A 58 2.31 17.74 13.94
N ASP A 59 3.59 17.80 14.27
CA ASP A 59 4.01 18.27 15.59
C ASP A 59 3.68 19.78 15.70
#